data_AF-A0A940VW04-F1
#
_entry.id   AF-A0A940VW04-F1
#
_cell.length_a   1.000
_cell.length_b   1.000
_cell.length_c   1.000
_cell.angle_alpha   90.00
_cell.angle_beta   90.00
_cell.angle_gamma   90.00
#
_symmetry.space_group_name_H-M   'P 1'
#
loop_
_entity.id
_entity.type
_entity.pdbx_description
1 polymer ?
#
loop_
_entity_poly.entity_id
_entity_poly.type
_entity_poly.pdbx_seq_one_letter_code
_entity_poly.pdbx_strand_id
1 'polypeptide(L)'
;MNDHEKLVANTAQFFTLHWGVCSDIPQWDFSWQWCNAVPNYQLGGVYALFSGDTLQYVGLGSSVGGGIYKDHGISRRLLAHVLKSAPADASVSYEAQDRWKALQVDLVATIGFPTEYSYLASALEDYLIGRLSPPENRLKRQFAPAVAGN
;
A
#
# COMPACT_ATOMS: atom_id res chain seq x y z
N MET A 1 10.28 6.76 17.86
CA MET A 1 9.54 6.92 16.61
C MET A 1 8.98 5.57 16.22
N ASN A 2 7.66 5.40 16.23
CA ASN A 2 7.01 4.15 15.80
C ASN A 2 7.03 4.03 14.26
N ASP A 3 6.65 2.89 13.69
CA ASP A 3 6.76 2.73 12.23
C ASP A 3 5.73 3.56 11.46
N HIS A 4 4.61 3.94 12.08
CA HIS A 4 3.67 4.91 11.52
C HIS A 4 4.35 6.26 11.25
N GLU A 5 5.03 6.82 12.26
CA GLU A 5 5.76 8.08 12.15
C GLU A 5 6.90 7.99 11.14
N LYS A 6 7.62 6.84 11.09
CA LYS A 6 8.68 6.61 10.10
C LYS A 6 8.12 6.56 8.67
N LEU A 7 6.98 5.90 8.46
CA LEU A 7 6.31 5.85 7.17
C LEU A 7 5.98 7.25 6.68
N VAL A 8 5.30 8.04 7.52
CA VAL A 8 4.91 9.41 7.20
C VAL A 8 6.13 10.31 6.96
N ALA A 9 7.16 10.24 7.81
CA ALA A 9 8.36 11.06 7.67
C ALA A 9 9.14 10.75 6.38
N ASN A 10 9.29 9.47 6.03
CA ASN A 10 9.96 9.08 4.78
C ASN A 10 9.13 9.46 3.55
N THR A 11 7.80 9.36 3.62
CA THR A 11 6.91 9.83 2.55
C THR A 11 7.00 11.34 2.37
N ALA A 12 7.02 12.12 3.45
CA ALA A 12 7.19 13.58 3.38
C ALA A 12 8.56 13.96 2.77
N GLN A 13 9.61 13.23 3.12
CA GLN A 13 10.93 13.42 2.51
C GLN A 13 10.92 13.11 1.02
N PHE A 14 10.25 12.01 0.60
CA PHE A 14 10.09 11.68 -0.81
C PHE A 14 9.39 12.81 -1.58
N PHE A 15 8.28 13.34 -1.06
CA PHE A 15 7.56 14.43 -1.73
C PHE A 15 8.35 15.74 -1.78
N THR A 16 9.16 16.02 -0.76
CA THR A 16 10.09 17.17 -0.78
C THR A 16 11.04 17.13 -1.97
N LEU A 17 11.46 15.92 -2.37
CA LEU A 17 12.40 15.71 -3.48
C LEU A 17 11.71 15.62 -4.85
N HIS A 18 10.44 15.18 -4.89
CA HIS A 18 9.84 14.67 -6.13
C HIS A 18 8.47 15.25 -6.50
N TRP A 19 7.76 15.95 -5.60
CA TRP A 19 6.39 16.40 -5.90
C TRP A 19 6.37 17.53 -6.93
N GLY A 20 7.13 18.62 -6.70
CA GLY A 20 7.43 19.66 -7.70
C GLY A 20 6.24 20.37 -8.38
N VAL A 21 4.99 20.08 -8.00
CA VAL A 21 3.77 20.58 -8.64
C VAL A 21 2.90 21.35 -7.65
N CYS A 22 2.08 22.28 -8.16
CA CYS A 22 1.16 23.09 -7.37
C CYS A 22 -0.14 22.38 -6.97
N SER A 23 -0.12 21.04 -6.88
CA SER A 23 -1.25 20.22 -6.46
C SER A 23 -1.05 19.76 -5.01
N ASP A 24 -2.13 19.30 -4.37
CA ASP A 24 -2.06 18.82 -2.99
C ASP A 24 -1.22 17.54 -2.90
N ILE A 25 -0.30 17.51 -1.93
CA ILE A 25 0.55 16.36 -1.68
C ILE A 25 -0.33 15.20 -1.16
N PRO A 26 -0.31 14.02 -1.79
CA PRO A 26 -1.01 12.84 -1.29
C PRO A 26 -0.67 12.52 0.17
N GLN A 27 -1.69 12.15 0.95
CA GLN A 27 -1.56 11.80 2.36
C GLN A 27 -1.95 10.36 2.61
N TRP A 28 -1.34 9.77 3.65
CA TRP A 28 -1.73 8.45 4.13
C TRP A 28 -3.06 8.51 4.90
N ASP A 29 -3.94 7.58 4.59
CA ASP A 29 -5.15 7.30 5.36
C ASP A 29 -4.96 6.00 6.17
N PHE A 30 -5.07 6.12 7.49
CA PHE A 30 -4.96 5.04 8.47
C PHE A 30 -6.31 4.71 9.14
N SER A 31 -7.39 5.37 8.71
CA SER A 31 -8.68 5.34 9.40
C SER A 31 -9.55 4.12 9.07
N TRP A 32 -9.13 3.30 8.10
CA TRP A 32 -9.96 2.21 7.62
C TRP A 32 -10.08 1.07 8.62
N GLN A 33 -11.32 0.78 9.01
CA GLN A 33 -11.66 -0.23 10.03
C GLN A 33 -12.29 -1.49 9.42
N TRP A 34 -11.77 -1.96 8.28
CA TRP A 34 -12.22 -3.20 7.62
C TRP A 34 -13.69 -3.19 7.14
N CYS A 35 -14.36 -2.04 7.23
CA CYS A 35 -15.74 -1.81 6.83
C CYS A 35 -15.79 -0.90 5.61
N ASN A 36 -16.73 -1.17 4.71
CA ASN A 36 -16.91 -0.42 3.46
C ASN A 36 -15.66 -0.45 2.57
N ALA A 37 -15.68 0.32 1.48
CA ALA A 37 -14.54 0.45 0.60
C ALA A 37 -13.32 1.04 1.33
N VAL A 38 -12.14 0.52 0.99
CA VAL A 38 -10.86 1.06 1.47
C VAL A 38 -10.72 2.53 1.02
N PRO A 39 -10.09 3.43 1.79
CA PRO A 39 -9.73 4.74 1.30
C PRO A 39 -8.88 4.65 0.03
N ASN A 40 -9.01 5.65 -0.85
CA ASN A 40 -8.28 5.71 -2.12
C ASN A 40 -8.52 4.51 -3.06
N TYR A 41 -9.57 3.71 -2.85
CA TYR A 41 -9.77 2.45 -3.58
C TYR A 41 -9.92 2.60 -5.11
N GLN A 42 -10.29 3.78 -5.58
CA GLN A 42 -10.44 4.14 -6.99
C GLN A 42 -9.18 4.81 -7.58
N LEU A 43 -8.08 4.87 -6.82
CA LEU A 43 -6.84 5.52 -7.25
C LEU A 43 -5.71 4.50 -7.42
N GLY A 44 -4.76 4.87 -8.27
CA GLY A 44 -3.42 4.30 -8.26
C GLY A 44 -2.64 4.82 -7.06
N GLY A 45 -1.88 3.96 -6.39
CA GLY A 45 -1.14 4.40 -5.21
C GLY A 45 -0.44 3.29 -4.46
N VAL A 46 -0.10 3.56 -3.20
CA VAL A 46 0.63 2.65 -2.32
C VAL A 46 -0.24 2.29 -1.13
N TYR A 47 -0.11 1.06 -0.64
CA TYR A 47 -0.69 0.62 0.62
C TYR A 47 0.37 0.07 1.55
N ALA A 48 0.12 0.14 2.84
CA ALA A 48 0.99 -0.39 3.89
C ALA A 48 0.17 -1.27 4.85
N LEU A 49 0.76 -2.38 5.28
CA LEU A 49 0.14 -3.34 6.19
C LEU A 49 0.87 -3.31 7.53
N PHE A 50 0.12 -3.21 8.61
CA PHE A 50 0.64 -3.13 9.97
C PHE A 50 0.08 -4.25 10.83
N SER A 51 0.89 -4.67 11.81
CA SER A 51 0.43 -5.42 12.98
C SER A 51 0.77 -4.59 14.21
N GLY A 52 -0.24 -3.97 14.83
CA GLY A 52 -0.04 -2.93 15.82
C GLY A 52 0.80 -1.77 15.25
N ASP A 53 1.91 -1.44 15.93
CA ASP A 53 2.83 -0.36 15.51
C ASP A 53 3.95 -0.80 14.54
N THR A 54 3.94 -2.05 14.08
CA THR A 54 5.00 -2.61 13.23
C THR A 54 4.58 -2.63 11.77
N LEU A 55 5.37 -1.98 10.90
CA LEU A 55 5.16 -2.03 9.46
C LEU A 55 5.62 -3.38 8.89
N GLN A 56 4.67 -4.19 8.42
CA GLN A 56 4.95 -5.53 7.89
C GLN A 56 5.28 -5.50 6.41
N TYR A 57 4.55 -4.69 5.63
CA TYR A 57 4.62 -4.70 4.18
C TYR A 57 4.23 -3.36 3.57
N VAL A 58 4.87 -2.99 2.47
CA VAL A 58 4.47 -1.89 1.58
C VAL A 58 4.23 -2.46 0.18
N GLY A 59 3.13 -2.07 -0.46
CA GLY A 59 2.75 -2.58 -1.76
C GLY A 59 2.17 -1.52 -2.70
N LEU A 60 2.42 -1.73 -3.99
CA LEU A 60 1.88 -0.91 -5.07
C LEU A 60 0.54 -1.42 -5.58
N GLY A 61 -0.43 -0.51 -5.67
CA GLY A 61 -1.67 -0.67 -6.40
C GLY A 61 -1.69 0.26 -7.62
N SER A 62 -1.00 -0.10 -8.71
CA SER A 62 -0.86 0.73 -9.91
C SER A 62 -1.58 0.18 -11.15
N SER A 63 -2.58 -0.68 -10.97
CA SER A 63 -3.30 -1.23 -12.12
C SER A 63 -3.98 -0.08 -12.90
N VAL A 64 -3.50 0.16 -14.13
CA VAL A 64 -4.05 1.14 -15.08
C VAL A 64 -5.53 0.87 -15.42
N GLY A 65 -5.96 -0.39 -15.24
CA GLY A 65 -7.31 -0.81 -15.60
C GLY A 65 -7.55 -0.74 -17.10
N GLY A 66 -8.79 -1.02 -17.51
CA GLY A 66 -9.26 -0.92 -18.88
C GLY A 66 -10.79 -0.78 -18.88
N GLY A 67 -11.36 -0.07 -19.86
CA GLY A 67 -12.79 0.22 -19.91
C GLY A 67 -13.25 1.22 -18.83
N ILE A 68 -14.40 0.95 -18.20
CA ILE A 68 -15.00 1.82 -17.17
C ILE A 68 -14.30 1.76 -15.79
N TYR A 69 -13.34 0.84 -15.61
CA TYR A 69 -12.61 0.63 -14.35
C TYR A 69 -11.16 1.11 -14.42
N LYS A 70 -10.91 2.22 -15.12
CA LYS A 70 -9.62 2.90 -15.03
C LYS A 70 -9.40 3.35 -13.57
N ASP A 71 -8.15 3.31 -13.13
CA ASP A 71 -7.69 3.87 -11.85
C ASP A 71 -8.00 3.09 -10.55
N HIS A 72 -8.72 1.96 -10.59
CA HIS A 72 -8.94 1.08 -9.40
C HIS A 72 -7.70 0.26 -8.95
N GLY A 73 -6.54 0.89 -8.90
CA GLY A 73 -5.25 0.25 -8.63
C GLY A 73 -5.15 -0.37 -7.24
N ILE A 74 -5.48 0.40 -6.21
CA ILE A 74 -5.38 -0.02 -4.81
C ILE A 74 -6.38 -1.14 -4.49
N SER A 75 -7.68 -0.95 -4.76
CA SER A 75 -8.69 -1.98 -4.45
C SER A 75 -8.40 -3.31 -5.12
N ARG A 76 -8.09 -3.30 -6.43
CA ARG A 76 -7.80 -4.52 -7.18
C ARG A 76 -6.65 -5.29 -6.55
N ARG A 77 -5.57 -4.59 -6.17
CA ARG A 77 -4.41 -5.24 -5.57
C ARG A 77 -4.70 -5.79 -4.18
N LEU A 78 -5.41 -5.01 -3.36
CA LEU A 78 -5.81 -5.43 -2.02
C LEU A 78 -6.73 -6.65 -2.07
N LEU A 79 -7.79 -6.63 -2.89
CA LEU A 79 -8.71 -7.77 -3.03
C LEU A 79 -8.05 -9.01 -3.63
N ALA A 80 -7.05 -8.85 -4.48
CA ALA A 80 -6.34 -9.99 -5.07
C ALA A 80 -5.41 -10.69 -4.08
N HIS A 81 -4.77 -9.95 -3.16
CA HIS A 81 -3.64 -10.49 -2.41
C HIS A 81 -3.66 -10.24 -0.90
N VAL A 82 -4.51 -9.35 -0.40
CA VAL A 82 -4.48 -8.90 0.99
C VAL A 82 -5.80 -9.17 1.69
N LEU A 83 -6.91 -8.90 1.02
CA LEU A 83 -8.27 -8.94 1.58
C LEU A 83 -9.07 -10.08 0.97
N LYS A 84 -10.05 -10.57 1.73
CA LYS A 84 -11.16 -11.40 1.28
C LYS A 84 -12.45 -10.87 1.89
N SER A 85 -13.59 -11.08 1.23
CA SER A 85 -14.88 -10.71 1.81
C SER A 85 -15.11 -11.49 3.11
N ALA A 86 -15.60 -10.80 4.13
CA ALA A 86 -15.98 -11.45 5.38
C ALA A 86 -17.27 -12.29 5.17
N PRO A 87 -17.55 -13.28 6.04
CA PRO A 87 -18.84 -13.95 6.10
C PRO A 87 -19.99 -12.96 6.27
N ALA A 88 -21.19 -13.32 5.79
CA ALA A 88 -22.35 -12.41 5.76
C ALA A 88 -22.83 -11.95 7.16
N ASP A 89 -22.52 -12.72 8.19
CA ASP A 89 -22.85 -12.47 9.60
C ASP A 89 -21.74 -11.73 10.37
N ALA A 90 -20.61 -11.40 9.72
CA ALA A 90 -19.54 -10.66 10.35
C ALA A 90 -19.89 -9.18 10.55
N SER A 91 -19.30 -8.57 11.59
CA SER A 91 -19.43 -7.13 11.87
C SER A 91 -18.59 -6.24 10.95
N VAL A 92 -17.75 -6.83 10.10
CA VAL A 92 -16.84 -6.15 9.16
C VAL A 92 -17.12 -6.61 7.73
N SER A 93 -16.71 -5.80 6.74
CA SER A 93 -16.91 -6.13 5.32
C SER A 93 -15.80 -7.03 4.76
N TYR A 94 -14.60 -6.94 5.32
CA TYR A 94 -13.41 -7.65 4.84
C TYR A 94 -12.63 -8.29 5.98
N GLU A 95 -11.93 -9.37 5.64
CA GLU A 95 -10.90 -9.99 6.47
C GLU A 95 -9.58 -10.05 5.72
N ALA A 96 -8.48 -10.14 6.46
CA ALA A 96 -7.18 -10.45 5.90
C ALA A 96 -7.18 -11.86 5.29
N GLN A 97 -6.53 -12.03 4.13
CA GLN A 97 -6.19 -13.36 3.62
C GLN A 97 -5.24 -14.08 4.58
N ASP A 98 -5.23 -15.41 4.52
CA ASP A 98 -4.66 -16.26 5.58
C ASP A 98 -3.19 -15.96 5.90
N ARG A 99 -2.38 -15.60 4.89
CA ARG A 99 -0.98 -15.16 5.08
C ARG A 99 -0.90 -13.94 6.01
N TRP A 100 -1.70 -12.91 5.75
CA TRP A 100 -1.65 -11.65 6.51
C TRP A 100 -2.33 -11.80 7.86
N LYS A 101 -3.36 -12.65 7.95
CA LYS A 101 -3.98 -13.04 9.22
C LYS A 101 -2.97 -13.75 10.13
N ALA A 102 -2.13 -14.63 9.60
CA ALA A 102 -1.07 -15.30 10.36
C ALA A 102 -0.02 -14.32 10.92
N LEU A 103 0.19 -13.20 10.24
CA LEU A 103 1.05 -12.10 10.71
C LEU A 103 0.31 -11.12 11.64
N GLN A 104 -0.97 -11.37 11.94
CA GLN A 104 -1.82 -10.49 12.75
C GLN A 104 -1.94 -9.07 12.19
N VAL A 105 -2.00 -8.94 10.85
CA VAL A 105 -2.24 -7.64 10.23
C VAL A 105 -3.61 -7.12 10.66
N ASP A 106 -3.62 -5.96 11.30
CA ASP A 106 -4.80 -5.32 11.89
C ASP A 106 -5.10 -3.94 11.30
N LEU A 107 -4.16 -3.37 10.54
CA LEU A 107 -4.33 -2.08 9.89
C LEU A 107 -3.81 -2.08 8.45
N VAL A 108 -4.61 -1.49 7.55
CA VAL A 108 -4.25 -1.22 6.16
C VAL A 108 -4.29 0.29 5.95
N ALA A 109 -3.12 0.88 5.72
CA ALA A 109 -2.99 2.28 5.35
C ALA A 109 -2.91 2.41 3.83
N THR A 110 -3.44 3.50 3.27
CA THR A 110 -3.35 3.76 1.83
C THR A 110 -2.98 5.21 1.54
N ILE A 111 -2.29 5.43 0.42
CA ILE A 111 -2.00 6.75 -0.13
C ILE A 111 -2.28 6.71 -1.63
N GLY A 112 -3.29 7.48 -2.06
CA GLY A 112 -3.75 7.56 -3.44
C GLY A 112 -3.15 8.76 -4.17
N PHE A 113 -2.80 8.56 -5.44
CA PHE A 113 -2.28 9.61 -6.31
C PHE A 113 -3.34 10.02 -7.33
N PRO A 114 -3.39 11.32 -7.72
CA PRO A 114 -4.07 11.74 -8.93
C PRO A 114 -3.54 10.96 -10.14
N THR A 115 -4.41 10.66 -11.11
CA THR A 115 -4.10 9.79 -12.25
C THR A 115 -2.85 10.24 -13.00
N GLU A 116 -2.67 11.55 -13.21
CA GLU A 116 -1.53 12.17 -13.88
C GLU A 116 -0.20 12.01 -13.13
N TYR A 117 -0.24 11.78 -11.81
CA TYR A 117 0.92 11.61 -10.95
C TYR A 117 1.08 10.18 -10.42
N SER A 118 0.20 9.27 -10.83
CA SER A 118 0.18 7.86 -10.38
C SER A 118 1.49 7.11 -10.66
N TYR A 119 2.28 7.55 -11.63
CA TYR A 119 3.62 7.02 -11.90
C TYR A 119 4.57 7.15 -10.70
N LEU A 120 4.40 8.17 -9.85
CA LEU A 120 5.20 8.37 -8.64
C LEU A 120 4.92 7.32 -7.57
N ALA A 121 3.76 6.63 -7.60
CA ALA A 121 3.44 5.60 -6.64
C ALA A 121 4.44 4.43 -6.66
N SER A 122 4.94 4.06 -7.85
CA SER A 122 5.94 3.00 -7.98
C SER A 122 7.30 3.43 -7.42
N ALA A 123 7.68 4.69 -7.62
CA ALA A 123 8.90 5.25 -7.05
C ALA A 123 8.80 5.38 -5.52
N LEU A 124 7.63 5.77 -5.00
CA LEU A 124 7.38 5.83 -3.57
C LEU A 124 7.43 4.44 -2.92
N GLU A 125 6.83 3.42 -3.53
CA GLU A 125 6.91 2.03 -3.03
C GLU A 125 8.38 1.60 -2.88
N ASP A 126 9.17 1.71 -3.96
CA ASP A 126 10.56 1.26 -3.92
C ASP A 126 11.40 2.06 -2.92
N TYR A 127 11.20 3.39 -2.86
CA TYR A 127 11.84 4.28 -1.89
C TYR A 127 11.55 3.84 -0.45
N LEU A 128 10.27 3.62 -0.11
CA LEU A 128 9.87 3.23 1.24
C LEU A 128 10.38 1.83 1.61
N ILE A 129 10.35 0.86 0.68
CA ILE A 129 10.92 -0.47 0.92
C ILE A 129 12.43 -0.36 1.19
N GLY A 130 13.15 0.44 0.40
CA GLY A 130 14.58 0.65 0.59
C GLY A 130 14.92 1.31 1.93
N ARG A 131 14.12 2.28 2.38
CA ARG A 131 14.35 3.02 3.62
C ARG A 131 13.91 2.29 4.88
N LEU A 132 12.75 1.63 4.83
CA LEU A 132 12.10 1.05 6.00
C LEU A 132 12.34 -0.45 6.12
N SER A 133 12.73 -1.12 5.03
CA SER A 133 13.01 -2.55 4.99
C SER A 133 11.93 -3.44 5.66
N PRO A 134 10.64 -3.32 5.29
CA PRO A 134 9.58 -4.11 5.94
C PRO A 134 9.86 -5.62 5.81
N PRO A 135 9.58 -6.44 6.86
CA PRO A 135 9.91 -7.86 6.88
C PRO A 135 9.44 -8.63 5.64
N GLU A 136 8.18 -8.42 5.24
CA GLU A 136 7.55 -9.19 4.16
C GLU A 136 7.97 -8.71 2.76
N ASN A 137 8.53 -7.51 2.63
CA ASN A 137 9.18 -7.07 1.40
C ASN A 137 10.59 -7.67 1.26
N ARG A 138 11.31 -7.85 2.36
CA ARG A 138 12.68 -8.41 2.35
C ARG A 138 12.72 -9.87 1.94
N LEU A 139 11.81 -10.69 2.47
CA LEU A 139 11.74 -12.11 2.11
C LEU A 139 11.60 -12.29 0.60
N LYS A 140 10.79 -11.45 -0.05
CA LYS A 140 10.63 -11.47 -1.51
C LYS A 140 11.93 -11.12 -2.27
N ARG A 141 12.78 -10.24 -1.73
CA ARG A 141 14.07 -9.86 -2.34
C ARG A 141 15.14 -10.94 -2.17
N GLN A 142 15.11 -11.72 -1.09
CA GLN A 142 16.06 -12.84 -0.87
C GLN A 142 15.80 -14.03 -1.80
N PHE A 143 14.57 -14.24 -2.24
CA PHE A 143 14.20 -15.31 -3.17
C PHE A 143 14.03 -14.83 -4.62
N ALA A 144 14.30 -13.56 -4.91
CA ALA A 144 14.38 -13.10 -6.30
C ALA A 144 15.66 -13.71 -6.93
N PRO A 145 15.58 -14.36 -8.10
CA PRO A 145 16.78 -14.88 -8.75
C PRO A 145 17.76 -13.72 -8.95
N ALA A 146 19.00 -13.90 -8.51
CA ALA A 146 20.07 -12.97 -8.81
C ALA A 146 20.06 -12.76 -10.33
N VAL A 147 19.90 -11.51 -10.76
CA VAL A 147 20.01 -11.17 -12.18
C VAL A 147 21.42 -11.59 -12.58
N ALA A 148 21.52 -12.68 -13.35
CA ALA A 148 22.77 -13.11 -13.94
C ALA A 148 23.21 -11.98 -14.87
N GLY A 149 24.25 -11.27 -14.46
CA GLY A 149 24.88 -10.27 -15.30
C GLY A 149 25.45 -10.93 -16.54
N ASN A 150 25.06 -10.42 -17.70
CA ASN A 150 25.80 -10.52 -18.96
C ASN A 150 26.16 -9.09 -19.39
#